data_AF-A0A2E0EMS2-F1
#
_entry.id   AF-A0A2E0EMS2-F1
#
_cell.length_a   1.000
_cell.length_b   1.000
_cell.length_c   1.000
_cell.angle_alpha   90.00
_cell.angle_beta   90.00
_cell.angle_gamma   90.00
#
_symmetry.space_group_name_H-M   'P 1'
#
loop_
_entity.id
_entity.type
_entity.pdbx_description
1 polymer ?
#
loop_
_entity_poly.entity_id
_entity_poly.type
_entity_poly.pdbx_seq_one_letter_code
_entity_poly.pdbx_strand_id
1 'polypeptide(L)'
;MGDFVHSISHWPKASTPDAVQHCWDRLIATNPELASQAVALMPAVAAIAGNSPFLSDLILRHSALFQDLCHNGPETVFARVMDTLFRESAQLTSKAEMQKCLRVAKQQVALVTAFADISQHWEVMTVTDHLTAFADAALDIASRYILGQAARTGEIEVPDVDDPVAGSGLLILAMGKHGAHELNYS
;
A
#
# COMPACT_ATOMS: atom_id res chain seq x y z
N MET A 1 -22.12 9.03 8.29
CA MET A 1 -21.24 8.04 7.66
C MET A 1 -20.05 8.83 7.15
N GLY A 2 -18.84 8.56 7.62
CA GLY A 2 -17.68 9.43 7.42
C GLY A 2 -17.33 9.56 5.94
N ASP A 3 -17.22 10.80 5.47
CA ASP A 3 -16.82 11.13 4.10
C ASP A 3 -15.48 11.87 4.20
N PHE A 4 -14.40 11.09 4.34
CA PHE A 4 -13.06 11.62 4.61
C PHE A 4 -12.65 12.66 3.55
N VAL A 5 -13.04 12.45 2.28
CA VAL A 5 -12.77 13.40 1.19
C VAL A 5 -13.29 14.80 1.50
N HIS A 6 -14.45 14.91 2.14
CA HIS A 6 -15.06 16.20 2.52
C HIS A 6 -14.41 16.83 3.76
N SER A 7 -13.63 16.07 4.54
CA SER A 7 -12.84 16.61 5.65
C SER A 7 -11.56 17.31 5.19
N ILE A 8 -11.08 17.00 3.98
CA ILE A 8 -9.90 17.62 3.38
C ILE A 8 -10.24 19.04 2.91
N SER A 9 -9.53 20.03 3.49
CA SER A 9 -9.78 21.44 3.21
C SER A 9 -9.29 21.90 1.83
N HIS A 10 -8.26 21.25 1.28
CA HIS A 10 -7.68 21.64 -0.01
C HIS A 10 -7.15 20.44 -0.78
N TRP A 11 -7.79 20.14 -1.91
CA TRP A 11 -7.27 19.21 -2.90
C TRP A 11 -6.45 19.98 -3.95
N PRO A 12 -5.27 19.48 -4.36
CA PRO A 12 -4.51 20.10 -5.43
C PRO A 12 -5.29 20.04 -6.74
N LYS A 13 -5.15 21.09 -7.55
CA LYS A 13 -5.79 21.15 -8.86
C LYS A 13 -5.19 20.08 -9.78
N ALA A 14 -6.02 19.52 -10.65
CA ALA A 14 -5.57 18.62 -11.70
C ALA A 14 -4.69 19.38 -12.70
N SER A 15 -3.45 18.93 -12.90
CA SER A 15 -2.57 19.45 -13.94
C SER A 15 -3.01 19.01 -15.34
N THR A 16 -3.66 17.85 -15.46
CA THR A 16 -4.18 17.30 -16.72
C THR A 16 -5.67 16.92 -16.57
N PRO A 17 -6.61 17.84 -16.86
CA PRO A 17 -8.04 17.56 -16.71
C PRO A 17 -8.56 16.38 -17.53
N ASP A 18 -8.04 16.16 -18.74
CA ASP A 18 -8.44 15.03 -19.60
C ASP A 18 -8.15 13.67 -18.95
N ALA A 19 -7.06 13.58 -18.17
CA ALA A 19 -6.71 12.37 -17.44
C ALA A 19 -7.72 12.05 -16.32
N VAL A 20 -8.34 13.08 -15.73
CA VAL A 20 -9.39 12.93 -14.71
C VAL A 20 -10.61 12.26 -15.31
N GLN A 21 -11.11 12.80 -16.44
CA GLN A 21 -12.29 12.24 -17.10
C GLN A 21 -12.05 10.81 -17.55
N HIS A 22 -10.89 10.54 -18.18
CA HIS A 22 -10.54 9.20 -18.62
C HIS A 22 -10.46 8.19 -17.46
N CYS A 23 -9.86 8.59 -16.34
CA CYS A 23 -9.78 7.75 -15.14
C CYS A 23 -11.19 7.50 -14.57
N TRP A 24 -12.02 8.54 -14.48
CA TRP A 24 -13.38 8.42 -13.96
C TRP A 24 -14.24 7.49 -14.83
N ASP A 25 -14.22 7.66 -16.14
CA ASP A 25 -14.98 6.82 -17.08
C ASP A 25 -14.60 5.34 -16.96
N ARG A 26 -13.31 5.05 -16.80
CA ARG A 26 -12.84 3.67 -16.58
C ARG A 26 -13.22 3.11 -15.22
N LEU A 27 -13.23 3.96 -14.19
CA LEU A 27 -13.59 3.56 -12.84
C LEU A 27 -15.08 3.16 -12.78
N ILE A 28 -15.97 3.97 -13.36
CA ILE A 28 -17.41 3.65 -13.41
C ILE A 28 -17.74 2.52 -14.39
N ALA A 29 -16.96 2.34 -15.48
CA ALA A 29 -17.18 1.22 -16.39
C ALA A 29 -16.91 -0.14 -15.72
N THR A 30 -15.99 -0.17 -14.76
CA THR A 30 -15.65 -1.38 -13.99
C THR A 30 -16.40 -1.49 -12.67
N ASN A 31 -16.90 -0.37 -12.14
CA ASN A 31 -17.62 -0.26 -10.86
C ASN A 31 -18.83 0.70 -11.05
N PRO A 32 -19.91 0.29 -11.75
CA PRO A 32 -21.02 1.18 -12.12
C PRO A 32 -21.72 1.86 -10.95
N GLU A 33 -21.71 1.25 -9.77
CA GLU A 33 -22.26 1.78 -8.52
C GLU A 33 -21.62 3.12 -8.10
N LEU A 34 -20.37 3.38 -8.50
CA LEU A 34 -19.65 4.62 -8.17
C LEU A 34 -20.17 5.83 -8.90
N ALA A 35 -20.94 5.67 -9.98
CA ALA A 35 -21.56 6.79 -10.68
C ALA A 35 -22.44 7.64 -9.74
N SER A 36 -23.11 6.99 -8.76
CA SER A 36 -23.92 7.68 -7.75
C SER A 36 -23.10 8.48 -6.72
N GLN A 37 -21.81 8.19 -6.60
CA GLN A 37 -20.87 8.81 -5.65
C GLN A 37 -19.95 9.84 -6.33
N ALA A 38 -20.21 10.20 -7.59
CA ALA A 38 -19.36 11.09 -8.38
C ALA A 38 -19.00 12.38 -7.63
N VAL A 39 -19.99 13.03 -7.03
CA VAL A 39 -19.78 14.30 -6.31
C VAL A 39 -18.81 14.14 -5.14
N ALA A 40 -18.91 13.04 -4.39
CA ALA A 40 -18.06 12.78 -3.22
C ALA A 40 -16.64 12.37 -3.62
N LEU A 41 -16.48 11.56 -4.67
CA LEU A 41 -15.18 11.01 -5.06
C LEU A 41 -14.39 11.93 -6.00
N MET A 42 -15.05 12.80 -6.76
CA MET A 42 -14.41 13.60 -7.81
C MET A 42 -13.24 14.46 -7.32
N PRO A 43 -13.26 15.11 -6.13
CA PRO A 43 -12.10 15.86 -5.65
C PRO A 43 -10.84 15.01 -5.55
N ALA A 44 -10.96 13.81 -4.97
CA ALA A 44 -9.85 12.88 -4.82
C ALA A 44 -9.40 12.30 -6.18
N VAL A 45 -10.36 11.93 -7.05
CA VAL A 45 -10.05 11.44 -8.40
C VAL A 45 -9.33 12.52 -9.21
N ALA A 46 -9.79 13.77 -9.16
CA ALA A 46 -9.16 14.87 -9.88
C ALA A 46 -7.74 15.15 -9.37
N ALA A 47 -7.55 15.18 -8.05
CA ALA A 47 -6.25 15.40 -7.43
C ALA A 47 -5.24 14.31 -7.78
N ILE A 48 -5.67 13.05 -7.83
CA ILE A 48 -4.78 11.92 -8.10
C ILE A 48 -4.57 11.74 -9.60
N ALA A 49 -5.66 11.53 -10.35
CA ALA A 49 -5.56 11.18 -11.76
C ALA A 49 -5.06 12.32 -12.64
N GLY A 50 -5.34 13.56 -12.22
CA GLY A 50 -4.85 14.76 -12.89
C GLY A 50 -3.36 15.06 -12.66
N ASN A 51 -2.71 14.37 -11.72
CA ASN A 51 -1.32 14.66 -11.32
C ASN A 51 -0.38 13.43 -11.37
N SER A 52 -0.89 12.20 -11.45
CA SER A 52 -0.05 11.00 -11.54
C SER A 52 -0.72 9.85 -12.31
N PRO A 53 -0.26 9.54 -13.54
CA PRO A 53 -0.72 8.37 -14.29
C PRO A 53 -0.52 7.05 -13.54
N PHE A 54 0.58 6.93 -12.80
CA PHE A 54 0.86 5.76 -11.95
C PHE A 54 -0.22 5.56 -10.89
N LEU A 55 -0.63 6.63 -10.20
CA LEU A 55 -1.69 6.53 -9.19
C LEU A 55 -3.07 6.31 -9.82
N SER A 56 -3.33 6.84 -11.01
CA SER A 56 -4.55 6.50 -11.78
C SER A 56 -4.66 5.00 -12.00
N ASP A 57 -3.57 4.36 -12.42
CA ASP A 57 -3.53 2.91 -12.62
C ASP A 57 -3.73 2.15 -11.30
N LEU A 58 -3.23 2.66 -10.18
CA LEU A 58 -3.45 2.07 -8.86
C LEU A 58 -4.91 2.18 -8.42
N ILE A 59 -5.57 3.34 -8.59
CA ILE A 59 -6.99 3.51 -8.26
C ILE A 59 -7.85 2.54 -9.09
N LEU A 60 -7.56 2.39 -10.38
CA LEU A 60 -8.30 1.47 -11.25
C LEU A 60 -8.09 0.00 -10.86
N ARG A 61 -6.87 -0.35 -10.45
CA ARG A 61 -6.53 -1.73 -10.02
C ARG A 61 -7.09 -2.06 -8.65
N HIS A 62 -7.13 -1.09 -7.75
CA HIS A 62 -7.50 -1.23 -6.34
C HIS A 62 -8.70 -0.33 -6.01
N SER A 63 -9.75 -0.36 -6.84
CA SER A 63 -10.92 0.53 -6.73
C SER A 63 -11.62 0.43 -5.37
N ALA A 64 -11.70 -0.77 -4.80
CA ALA A 64 -12.25 -0.99 -3.46
C ALA A 64 -11.40 -0.33 -2.37
N LEU A 65 -10.07 -0.38 -2.47
CA LEU A 65 -9.17 0.30 -1.53
C LEU A 65 -9.31 1.82 -1.65
N PHE A 66 -9.41 2.34 -2.87
CA PHE A 66 -9.62 3.76 -3.10
C PHE A 66 -10.95 4.25 -2.51
N GLN A 67 -12.02 3.47 -2.67
CA GLN A 67 -13.28 3.77 -2.00
C GLN A 67 -13.13 3.77 -0.48
N ASP A 68 -12.44 2.77 0.07
CA ASP A 68 -12.20 2.68 1.51
C ASP A 68 -11.42 3.90 2.02
N LEU A 69 -10.42 4.38 1.27
CA LEU A 69 -9.65 5.59 1.57
C LEU A 69 -10.54 6.83 1.61
N CYS A 70 -11.40 7.00 0.61
CA CYS A 70 -12.31 8.12 0.53
C CYS A 70 -13.31 8.18 1.70
N HIS A 71 -13.65 7.03 2.28
CA HIS A 71 -14.59 6.96 3.41
C HIS A 71 -13.90 7.01 4.77
N ASN A 72 -12.85 6.22 4.96
CA ASN A 72 -12.26 5.93 6.28
C ASN A 72 -10.90 6.59 6.52
N GLY A 73 -10.32 7.23 5.50
CA GLY A 73 -9.04 7.92 5.60
C GLY A 73 -7.81 7.00 5.61
N PRO A 74 -6.61 7.58 5.43
CA PRO A 74 -5.39 6.82 5.21
C PRO A 74 -4.91 6.04 6.44
N GLU A 75 -5.14 6.50 7.68
CA GLU A 75 -4.74 5.79 8.89
C GLU A 75 -5.43 4.43 9.00
N THR A 76 -6.76 4.45 8.88
CA THR A 76 -7.60 3.25 8.99
C THR A 76 -7.25 2.26 7.89
N VAL A 77 -7.10 2.75 6.67
CA VAL A 77 -6.85 1.88 5.51
C VAL A 77 -5.43 1.33 5.52
N PHE A 78 -4.43 2.12 5.92
CA PHE A 78 -3.06 1.62 6.07
C PHE A 78 -2.99 0.46 7.06
N ALA A 79 -3.60 0.63 8.24
CA ALA A 79 -3.66 -0.42 9.26
C ALA A 79 -4.30 -1.71 8.70
N ARG A 80 -5.41 -1.60 7.96
CA ARG A 80 -6.07 -2.76 7.33
C ARG A 80 -5.22 -3.44 6.26
N VAL A 81 -4.46 -2.66 5.48
CA VAL A 81 -3.52 -3.21 4.48
C VAL A 81 -2.42 -4.00 5.19
N MET A 82 -1.83 -3.46 6.26
CA MET A 82 -0.80 -4.14 7.04
C MET A 82 -1.35 -5.41 7.72
N ASP A 83 -2.53 -5.34 8.34
CA ASP A 83 -3.18 -6.50 8.95
C ASP A 83 -3.48 -7.61 7.92
N THR A 84 -3.90 -7.20 6.73
CA THR A 84 -4.15 -8.14 5.63
C THR A 84 -2.86 -8.76 5.13
N LEU A 85 -1.80 -7.97 4.96
CA LEU A 85 -0.47 -8.46 4.61
C LEU A 85 0.02 -9.51 5.61
N PHE A 86 -0.04 -9.23 6.92
CA PHE A 86 0.39 -10.19 7.93
C PHE A 86 -0.44 -11.47 7.90
N ARG A 87 -1.78 -11.36 7.84
CA ARG A 87 -2.68 -12.52 7.77
C ARG A 87 -2.46 -13.38 6.53
N GLU A 88 -2.32 -12.77 5.36
CA GLU A 88 -2.06 -13.48 4.10
C GLU A 88 -0.66 -14.11 4.09
N SER A 89 0.33 -13.43 4.66
CA SER A 89 1.71 -13.91 4.70
C SER A 89 1.88 -15.20 5.50
N ALA A 90 1.07 -15.39 6.55
CA ALA A 90 1.08 -16.59 7.37
C ALA A 90 0.58 -17.85 6.65
N GLN A 91 -0.09 -17.70 5.50
CA GLN A 91 -0.71 -18.80 4.75
C GLN A 91 -0.02 -19.07 3.41
N LEU A 92 1.16 -18.48 3.18
CA LEU A 92 1.89 -18.60 1.92
C LEU A 92 2.49 -20.01 1.75
N THR A 93 2.17 -20.66 0.64
CA THR A 93 2.66 -22.02 0.35
C THR A 93 3.76 -22.03 -0.70
N SER A 94 3.87 -20.97 -1.52
CA SER A 94 4.87 -20.88 -2.58
C SER A 94 5.55 -19.52 -2.68
N LYS A 95 6.77 -19.52 -3.24
CA LYS A 95 7.53 -18.29 -3.52
C LYS A 95 6.76 -17.34 -4.44
N ALA A 96 6.00 -17.90 -5.39
CA ALA A 96 5.18 -17.12 -6.31
C ALA A 96 4.05 -16.38 -5.57
N GLU A 97 3.40 -17.05 -4.62
CA GLU A 97 2.39 -16.43 -3.74
C GLU A 97 3.00 -15.34 -2.86
N MET A 98 4.14 -15.62 -2.22
CA MET A 98 4.84 -14.63 -1.38
C MET A 98 5.16 -13.37 -2.18
N GLN A 99 5.77 -13.52 -3.35
CA GLN A 99 6.09 -12.39 -4.21
C GLN A 99 4.84 -11.64 -4.69
N LYS A 100 3.74 -12.35 -4.98
CA LYS A 100 2.47 -11.71 -5.37
C LYS A 100 1.89 -10.91 -4.20
N CYS A 101 1.83 -11.48 -3.00
CA CYS A 101 1.33 -10.85 -1.79
C CYS A 101 2.10 -9.54 -1.51
N LEU A 102 3.44 -9.59 -1.46
CA LEU A 102 4.29 -8.41 -1.24
C LEU A 102 4.12 -7.34 -2.34
N ARG A 103 3.97 -7.74 -3.61
CA ARG A 103 3.74 -6.78 -4.71
C ARG A 103 2.38 -6.09 -4.62
N VAL A 104 1.33 -6.83 -4.25
CA VAL A 104 -0.01 -6.27 -4.04
C VAL A 104 0.03 -5.30 -2.87
N ALA A 105 0.61 -5.69 -1.73
CA ALA A 105 0.74 -4.83 -0.56
C ALA A 105 1.57 -3.56 -0.87
N LYS A 106 2.69 -3.66 -1.61
CA LYS A 106 3.48 -2.49 -2.05
C LYS A 106 2.62 -1.50 -2.84
N GLN A 107 1.80 -1.99 -3.76
CA GLN A 107 0.91 -1.14 -4.56
C GLN A 107 -0.16 -0.46 -3.69
N GLN A 108 -0.74 -1.21 -2.75
CA GLN A 108 -1.76 -0.67 -1.84
C GLN A 108 -1.17 0.39 -0.90
N VAL A 109 -0.03 0.11 -0.27
CA VAL A 109 0.69 1.07 0.57
C VAL A 109 1.06 2.32 -0.23
N ALA A 110 1.59 2.18 -1.44
CA ALA A 110 1.91 3.32 -2.30
C ALA A 110 0.68 4.19 -2.62
N LEU A 111 -0.50 3.58 -2.84
CA LEU A 111 -1.73 4.33 -3.07
C LEU A 111 -2.18 5.06 -1.79
N VAL A 112 -2.15 4.39 -0.63
CA VAL A 112 -2.54 4.97 0.66
C VAL A 112 -1.65 6.15 1.04
N THR A 113 -0.33 5.97 0.98
CA THR A 113 0.63 7.02 1.34
C THR A 113 0.55 8.19 0.38
N ALA A 114 0.44 7.94 -0.93
CA ALA A 114 0.30 9.00 -1.92
C ALA A 114 -1.03 9.76 -1.80
N PHE A 115 -2.12 9.08 -1.45
CA PHE A 115 -3.40 9.72 -1.16
C PHE A 115 -3.29 10.70 0.02
N ALA A 116 -2.62 10.26 1.11
CA ALA A 116 -2.42 11.08 2.29
C ALA A 116 -1.49 12.29 2.04
N ASP A 117 -0.45 12.10 1.23
CA ASP A 117 0.50 13.14 0.83
C ASP A 117 -0.15 14.20 -0.09
N ILE A 118 -0.84 13.75 -1.14
CA ILE A 118 -1.53 14.63 -2.09
C ILE A 118 -2.65 15.44 -1.43
N SER A 119 -3.36 14.84 -0.46
CA SER A 119 -4.37 15.54 0.33
C SER A 119 -3.79 16.46 1.41
N GLN A 120 -2.45 16.49 1.57
CA GLN A 120 -1.73 17.18 2.65
C GLN A 120 -2.22 16.78 4.06
N HIS A 121 -2.80 15.59 4.17
CA HIS A 121 -3.28 15.05 5.43
C HIS A 121 -2.12 14.51 6.27
N TRP A 122 -1.11 13.94 5.61
CA TRP A 122 0.15 13.55 6.24
C TRP A 122 1.27 14.51 5.86
N GLU A 123 2.11 14.82 6.84
CA GLU A 123 3.41 15.43 6.57
C GLU A 123 4.32 14.41 5.87
N VAL A 124 5.29 14.92 5.10
CA VAL A 124 6.24 14.07 4.36
C VAL A 124 6.97 13.07 5.26
N MET A 125 7.27 13.44 6.50
CA MET A 125 7.93 12.53 7.46
C MET A 125 7.02 11.37 7.86
N THR A 126 5.72 11.62 8.04
CA THR A 126 4.74 10.56 8.32
C THR A 126 4.64 9.61 7.12
N VAL A 127 4.70 10.14 5.90
CA VAL A 127 4.73 9.32 4.68
C VAL A 127 5.97 8.41 4.68
N THR A 128 7.16 8.95 4.95
CA THR A 128 8.40 8.16 4.94
C THR A 128 8.43 7.10 6.06
N ASP A 129 7.85 7.40 7.22
CA ASP A 129 7.68 6.45 8.31
C ASP A 129 6.80 5.26 7.90
N HIS A 130 5.66 5.51 7.26
CA HIS A 130 4.76 4.46 6.80
C HIS A 130 5.38 3.61 5.67
N LEU A 131 6.12 4.24 4.76
CA LEU A 131 6.89 3.52 3.73
C LEU A 131 7.98 2.63 4.37
N THR A 132 8.65 3.13 5.40
CA THR A 132 9.68 2.38 6.14
C THR A 132 9.08 1.22 6.91
N ALA A 133 7.97 1.42 7.61
CA ALA A 133 7.25 0.37 8.32
C ALA A 133 6.80 -0.77 7.37
N PHE A 134 6.32 -0.42 6.18
CA PHE A 134 6.01 -1.44 5.16
C PHE A 134 7.27 -2.18 4.68
N ALA A 135 8.37 -1.47 4.45
CA ALA A 135 9.62 -2.10 4.01
C ALA A 135 10.16 -3.09 5.06
N ASP A 136 10.09 -2.74 6.34
CA ASP A 136 10.48 -3.62 7.45
C ASP A 136 9.59 -4.87 7.50
N ALA A 137 8.27 -4.71 7.41
CA ALA A 137 7.34 -5.83 7.39
C ALA A 137 7.55 -6.75 6.17
N ALA A 138 7.77 -6.18 4.99
CA ALA A 138 8.03 -6.93 3.78
C ALA A 138 9.32 -7.75 3.88
N LEU A 139 10.35 -7.17 4.51
CA LEU A 139 11.63 -7.84 4.74
C LEU A 139 11.51 -8.97 5.75
N ASP A 140 10.80 -8.76 6.87
CA ASP A 140 10.54 -9.78 7.88
C ASP A 140 9.75 -10.96 7.27
N ILE A 141 8.68 -10.68 6.53
CA ILE A 141 7.86 -11.71 5.85
C ILE A 141 8.71 -12.52 4.86
N ALA A 142 9.51 -11.84 4.02
CA ALA A 142 10.35 -12.52 3.04
C ALA A 142 11.42 -13.40 3.73
N SER A 143 12.04 -12.88 4.80
CA SER A 143 13.05 -13.59 5.59
C SER A 143 12.46 -14.84 6.23
N ARG A 144 11.30 -14.71 6.91
CA ARG A 144 10.57 -15.84 7.50
C ARG A 144 10.23 -16.90 6.46
N TYR A 145 9.72 -16.49 5.30
CA TYR A 145 9.35 -17.42 4.24
C TYR A 145 10.57 -18.22 3.73
N ILE A 146 11.67 -17.53 3.42
CA ILE A 146 12.87 -18.16 2.85
C ILE A 146 13.56 -19.07 3.87
N LEU A 147 13.74 -18.60 5.12
CA LEU A 147 14.35 -19.42 6.18
C LEU A 147 13.46 -20.62 6.53
N GLY A 148 12.15 -20.43 6.64
CA GLY A 148 11.22 -21.53 6.89
C GLY A 148 11.21 -22.54 5.75
N GLN A 149 11.34 -22.09 4.49
CA GLN A 149 11.46 -22.99 3.35
C GLN A 149 12.76 -23.81 3.42
N ALA A 150 13.90 -23.17 3.64
CA ALA A 150 15.20 -23.82 3.72
C ALA A 150 15.28 -24.80 4.92
N ALA A 151 14.65 -24.47 6.04
CA ALA A 151 14.52 -25.36 7.18
C ALA A 151 13.68 -26.61 6.85
N ARG A 152 12.53 -26.44 6.17
CA ARG A 152 11.67 -27.56 5.76
C ARG A 152 12.33 -28.50 4.75
N THR A 153 13.21 -27.99 3.89
CA THR A 153 13.97 -28.81 2.94
C THR A 153 15.24 -29.42 3.53
N GLY A 154 15.59 -29.06 4.77
CA GLY A 154 16.82 -29.50 5.45
C GLY A 154 18.09 -28.85 4.91
N GLU A 155 17.98 -27.75 4.16
CA GLU A 155 19.12 -26.97 3.68
C GLU A 155 19.83 -26.21 4.81
N ILE A 156 19.08 -25.83 5.84
CA ILE A 156 19.58 -25.20 7.06
C ILE A 156 18.89 -25.79 8.30
N GLU A 157 19.56 -25.72 9.44
CA GLU A 157 18.93 -25.92 10.74
C GLU A 157 18.55 -24.56 11.34
N VAL A 158 17.33 -24.45 11.86
CA VAL A 158 16.84 -23.28 12.59
C VAL A 158 16.46 -23.68 14.02
N PRO A 159 16.63 -22.81 15.03
CA PRO A 159 16.28 -23.14 16.41
C PRO A 159 14.78 -23.40 16.63
N ASP A 160 13.93 -22.70 15.89
CA ASP A 160 12.46 -22.81 15.95
C ASP A 160 11.90 -22.83 14.51
N VAL A 161 11.07 -23.82 14.19
CA VAL A 161 10.46 -23.97 12.87
C VAL A 161 9.23 -23.07 12.71
N ASP A 162 8.55 -22.75 13.81
CA ASP A 162 7.38 -21.88 13.83
C ASP A 162 7.79 -20.39 13.82
N ASP A 163 9.00 -20.08 14.32
CA ASP A 163 9.67 -18.79 14.14
C ASP A 163 11.09 -18.95 13.56
N PRO A 164 11.22 -19.15 12.23
CA PRO A 164 12.49 -19.47 11.59
C PRO A 164 13.50 -18.33 11.59
N VAL A 165 13.10 -17.11 11.96
CA VAL A 165 14.01 -15.96 12.08
C VAL A 165 14.64 -15.93 13.48
N ALA A 166 13.89 -16.30 14.52
CA ALA A 166 14.37 -16.25 15.89
C ALA A 166 15.60 -17.15 16.10
N GLY A 167 16.72 -16.54 16.50
CA GLY A 167 17.97 -17.25 16.75
C GLY A 167 18.65 -17.84 15.51
N SER A 168 18.16 -17.55 14.29
CA SER A 168 18.74 -18.04 13.02
C SER A 168 20.15 -17.52 12.74
N GLY A 169 20.57 -16.47 13.44
CA GLY A 169 21.82 -15.76 13.15
C GLY A 169 21.77 -14.86 11.91
N LEU A 170 20.63 -14.79 11.22
CA LEU A 170 20.43 -13.86 10.11
C LEU A 170 20.34 -12.42 10.65
N LEU A 171 21.23 -11.56 10.16
CA LEU A 171 21.19 -10.12 10.41
C LEU A 171 21.00 -9.39 9.08
N ILE A 172 20.03 -8.49 9.02
CA ILE A 172 19.82 -7.61 7.87
C ILE A 172 19.98 -6.17 8.34
N LEU A 173 20.94 -5.46 7.74
CA LEU A 173 21.21 -4.06 8.02
C LEU A 173 20.66 -3.20 6.88
N ALA A 174 19.58 -2.48 7.15
CA ALA A 174 19.05 -1.47 6.25
C ALA A 174 20.01 -0.28 6.18
N MET A 175 20.52 0.01 4.98
CA MET A 175 21.47 1.11 4.74
C MET A 175 20.80 2.24 3.94
N GLY A 176 21.39 3.43 3.97
CA GLY A 176 20.89 4.58 3.21
C GLY A 176 19.52 5.05 3.72
N LYS A 177 18.60 5.37 2.80
CA LYS A 177 17.28 5.92 3.13
C LYS A 177 16.43 5.03 4.03
N HIS A 178 16.50 3.72 3.83
CA HIS A 178 15.80 2.76 4.69
C HIS A 178 16.34 2.83 6.12
N GLY A 179 17.66 2.72 6.29
CA GLY A 179 18.28 2.85 7.61
C GLY A 179 18.12 4.23 8.27
N ALA A 180 17.81 5.26 7.48
CA ALA A 180 17.59 6.62 7.95
C ALA A 180 16.10 6.98 8.15
N HIS A 181 15.15 6.06 7.90
CA HIS A 181 13.70 6.32 7.95
C HIS A 181 13.19 7.40 6.97
N GLU A 182 13.87 7.53 5.82
CA GLU A 182 13.57 8.53 4.78
C GLU A 182 13.24 7.84 3.44
N LEU A 183 12.50 6.72 3.48
CA LEU A 183 12.14 6.00 2.27
C LEU A 183 11.22 6.82 1.36
N ASN A 184 11.49 6.72 0.06
CA ASN A 184 10.68 7.33 -0.99
C ASN A 184 9.79 6.28 -1.67
N TYR A 185 8.87 6.72 -2.53
CA TYR A 185 7.92 5.87 -3.25
C TYR A 185 8.52 4.83 -4.23
N SER A 186 9.82 4.91 -4.59
CA SER A 186 10.47 4.06 -5.60
C SER A 186 11.03 2.75 -5.03
#